data_AF-A0A7T8HH55-F1
#
_entry.id   AF-A0A7T8HH55-F1
#
_cell.length_a   1.000
_cell.length_b   1.000
_cell.length_c   1.000
_cell.angle_alpha   90.00
_cell.angle_beta   90.00
_cell.angle_gamma   90.00
#
_symmetry.space_group_name_H-M   'P 1'
#
loop_
_entity.id
_entity.type
_entity.pdbx_description
1 polymer ?
#
loop_
_entity_poly.entity_id
_entity_poly.type
_entity_poly.pdbx_seq_one_letter_code
_entity_poly.pdbx_strand_id
1 'polypeptide(L)'
;MVLDGVNVSLRLWDTFGDHHKDRRFAYGRSDVVLMCFDIGRVSSLENCREMWYQQIRKFCPTTPIILVGCKNDVRFILKDEQYISYCRER
;
A
#
# COMPACT_ATOMS: atom_id res chain seq x y z
N MET A 1 8.54 19.16 -10.60
CA MET A 1 7.20 19.75 -10.37
C MET A 1 7.39 21.01 -9.55
N VAL A 2 6.75 22.13 -9.90
CA VAL A 2 6.83 23.34 -9.06
C VAL A 2 5.66 23.35 -8.09
N LEU A 3 5.93 23.50 -6.79
CA LEU A 3 4.95 23.69 -5.73
C LEU A 3 5.31 24.95 -4.96
N ASP A 4 4.39 25.91 -4.84
CA ASP A 4 4.60 27.18 -4.14
C ASP A 4 5.89 27.93 -4.57
N GLY A 5 6.22 27.86 -5.87
CA GLY A 5 7.44 28.46 -6.43
C GLY A 5 8.73 27.65 -6.20
N VAL A 6 8.66 26.51 -5.51
CA VAL A 6 9.78 25.61 -5.24
C VAL A 6 9.79 24.45 -6.22
N ASN A 7 10.95 24.18 -6.82
CA ASN A 7 11.14 22.98 -7.64
C ASN A 7 11.25 21.73 -6.75
N VAL A 8 10.26 20.84 -6.85
CA VAL A 8 10.17 19.56 -6.15
C VAL A 8 10.41 18.41 -7.11
N SER A 9 11.21 17.45 -6.67
CA SER A 9 11.44 16.17 -7.35
C SER A 9 10.89 15.04 -6.49
N LEU A 10 10.05 14.19 -7.05
CA LEU A 10 9.52 13.00 -6.39
C LEU A 10 10.23 11.76 -6.96
N ARG A 11 10.66 10.86 -6.07
CA ARG A 11 11.16 9.53 -6.47
C ARG A 11 10.25 8.47 -5.86
N LEU A 12 9.71 7.61 -6.71
CA LEU A 12 8.87 6.50 -6.29
C LEU A 12 9.68 5.20 -6.34
N TRP A 13 9.58 4.42 -5.27
CA TRP A 13 10.11 3.05 -5.20
C TRP A 13 8.92 2.13 -4.93
N ASP A 14 8.62 1.25 -5.89
CA ASP A 14 7.61 0.21 -5.73
C ASP A 14 8.29 -1.12 -5.37
N THR A 15 7.67 -1.90 -4.50
CA THR A 15 8.18 -3.21 -4.09
C THR A 15 7.05 -4.23 -4.09
N PHE A 16 7.20 -5.29 -4.86
CA PHE A 16 6.29 -6.43 -4.82
C PHE A 16 6.56 -7.29 -3.57
N GLY A 17 5.47 -7.84 -3.01
CA GLY A 17 5.48 -8.55 -1.72
C GLY A 17 6.30 -9.83 -1.65
N ASP A 18 6.83 -10.34 -2.77
CA ASP A 18 7.54 -11.62 -2.85
C ASP A 18 9.08 -11.50 -2.84
N HIS A 19 9.65 -10.32 -3.15
CA HIS A 19 11.11 -10.14 -3.18
C HIS A 19 11.65 -9.56 -1.88
N HIS A 20 12.01 -10.43 -0.92
CA HIS A 20 12.49 -10.01 0.43
C HIS A 20 13.81 -9.22 0.38
N LYS A 21 14.65 -9.45 -0.63
CA LYS A 21 15.97 -8.81 -0.75
C LYS A 21 15.87 -7.34 -1.16
N ASP A 22 14.93 -7.00 -2.06
CA ASP A 22 14.81 -5.66 -2.65
C ASP A 22 14.06 -4.68 -1.75
N ARG A 23 13.19 -5.19 -0.88
CA ARG A 23 12.42 -4.38 0.10
C ARG A 23 13.30 -3.55 1.04
N ARG A 24 14.45 -4.07 1.46
CA ARG A 24 15.37 -3.35 2.35
C ARG A 24 15.94 -2.08 1.71
N PHE A 25 16.18 -2.10 0.40
CA PHE A 25 16.70 -0.94 -0.31
C PHE A 25 15.62 0.13 -0.53
N ALA A 26 14.36 -0.28 -0.69
CA ALA A 26 13.24 0.65 -0.91
C ALA A 26 12.86 1.48 0.33
N TYR A 27 13.16 1.01 1.54
CA TYR A 27 12.93 1.79 2.76
C TYR A 27 14.05 2.81 3.03
N GLY A 28 15.27 2.53 2.57
CA GLY A 28 16.45 3.34 2.89
C GLY A 28 16.32 4.79 2.43
N ARG A 29 16.27 5.72 3.40
CA ARG A 29 16.14 7.18 3.20
C ARG A 29 14.81 7.63 2.59
N SER A 30 13.74 6.86 2.75
CA SER A 30 12.41 7.32 2.35
C SER A 30 11.93 8.44 3.27
N ASP A 31 11.44 9.53 2.68
CA ASP A 31 10.81 10.64 3.40
C ASP A 31 9.40 10.30 3.86
N VAL A 32 8.69 9.44 3.11
CA VAL A 32 7.35 8.92 3.42
C VAL A 32 7.23 7.49 2.87
N VAL A 33 6.50 6.62 3.56
CA VAL A 33 6.15 5.27 3.09
C VAL A 33 4.65 5.14 2.92
N LEU A 34 4.21 4.67 1.75
CA LEU A 34 2.83 4.26 1.51
C LEU A 34 2.70 2.76 1.75
N MET A 35 1.86 2.37 2.71
CA MET A 35 1.59 0.97 3.02
C MET A 35 0.19 0.63 2.51
N CYS A 36 0.12 -0.11 1.41
CA CYS A 36 -1.11 -0.34 0.67
C CYS A 36 -1.73 -1.71 1.03
N PHE A 37 -3.06 -1.74 1.19
CA PHE A 37 -3.84 -2.97 1.34
C PHE A 37 -5.06 -2.97 0.41
N ASP A 38 -5.66 -4.13 0.19
CA ASP A 38 -6.87 -4.31 -0.62
C ASP A 38 -8.11 -4.25 0.29
N ILE A 39 -8.99 -3.26 0.07
CA ILE A 39 -10.23 -3.09 0.86
C ILE A 39 -11.15 -4.31 0.76
N GLY A 40 -11.13 -5.05 -0.35
CA GLY A 40 -11.90 -6.27 -0.52
C GLY A 40 -11.30 -7.51 0.18
N ARG A 41 -10.10 -7.41 0.74
CA ARG A 41 -9.37 -8.55 1.34
C ARG A 41 -8.78 -8.18 2.71
N VAL A 42 -9.51 -8.51 3.77
CA VAL A 42 -9.13 -8.23 5.18
C VAL A 42 -7.72 -8.72 5.52
N SER A 43 -7.31 -9.91 5.06
CA SER A 43 -5.98 -10.47 5.34
C SER A 43 -4.82 -9.59 4.83
N SER A 44 -5.05 -8.76 3.80
CA SER A 44 -4.04 -7.82 3.33
C SER A 44 -3.80 -6.66 4.32
N LEU A 45 -4.84 -6.24 5.06
CA LEU A 45 -4.73 -5.25 6.13
C LEU A 45 -4.06 -5.84 7.37
N GLU A 46 -4.39 -7.09 7.71
CA GLU A 46 -3.73 -7.81 8.80
C GLU A 46 -2.22 -7.92 8.55
N ASN A 47 -1.83 -8.31 7.33
CA ASN A 47 -0.42 -8.33 6.92
C ASN A 47 0.27 -6.95 7.04
N CYS A 48 -0.44 -5.85 6.79
CA CYS A 48 0.10 -4.51 7.02
C CYS A 48 0.49 -4.29 8.48
N ARG A 49 -0.34 -4.73 9.43
CA ARG A 49 -0.09 -4.57 10.87
C ARG A 49 0.98 -5.53 11.38
N GLU A 50 0.85 -6.81 11.02
CA GLU A 50 1.63 -7.89 11.64
C GLU A 50 3.01 -8.03 11.01
N MET A 51 3.15 -7.73 9.72
CA MET A 51 4.38 -7.92 8.97
C MET A 51 4.99 -6.59 8.51
N TRP A 52 4.27 -5.84 7.66
CA TRP A 52 4.85 -4.71 6.94
C TRP A 52 5.22 -3.56 7.87
N TYR A 53 4.33 -3.20 8.79
CA TYR A 53 4.59 -2.15 9.77
C TYR A 53 5.84 -2.44 10.61
N GLN A 54 5.97 -3.67 11.13
CA GLN A 54 7.11 -4.08 11.93
C GLN A 54 8.41 -4.02 11.12
N GLN A 55 8.37 -4.52 9.88
CA GLN A 55 9.53 -4.48 9.00
C GLN A 55 9.95 -3.04 8.67
N ILE A 56 9.02 -2.18 8.25
CA ILE A 56 9.29 -0.78 7.90
C ILE A 56 9.86 -0.06 9.12
N ARG A 57 9.26 -0.20 10.31
CA ARG A 57 9.73 0.47 11.54
C ARG A 57 11.13 0.05 11.97
N LYS A 58 11.55 -1.19 11.64
CA LYS A 58 12.91 -1.66 11.89
C LYS A 58 13.96 -0.92 11.06
N PHE A 59 13.64 -0.52 9.83
CA PHE A 59 14.57 0.18 8.93
C PHE A 59 14.38 1.70 8.92
N CYS A 60 13.16 2.16 9.21
CA CYS A 60 12.69 3.54 9.16
C CYS A 60 11.89 3.87 10.42
N PRO A 61 12.56 4.06 11.57
CA PRO A 61 11.90 4.23 12.86
C PRO A 61 11.06 5.51 12.93
N THR A 62 11.47 6.57 12.24
CA THR A 62 10.85 7.90 12.30
C THR A 62 10.09 8.30 11.04
N THR A 63 10.29 7.60 9.92
CA THR A 63 9.65 7.94 8.64
C THR A 63 8.11 7.84 8.77
N PRO A 64 7.36 8.88 8.38
CA PRO A 64 5.90 8.82 8.31
C PRO A 64 5.42 7.67 7.43
N ILE A 65 4.41 6.93 7.93
CA ILE A 65 3.76 5.86 7.18
C ILE A 65 2.30 6.27 6.97
N ILE A 66 1.85 6.22 5.72
CA ILE A 66 0.44 6.42 5.35
C ILE A 66 -0.12 5.05 4.97
N LEU A 67 -1.15 4.61 5.69
CA LEU A 67 -1.89 3.40 5.34
C LEU A 67 -2.90 3.74 4.24
N VAL A 68 -2.86 3.01 3.13
CA VAL A 68 -3.67 3.29 1.93
C VAL A 68 -4.57 2.09 1.63
N GLY A 69 -5.88 2.30 1.68
CA GLY A 69 -6.87 1.31 1.23
C GLY A 69 -7.10 1.41 -0.27
N CYS A 70 -6.63 0.41 -1.01
CA CYS A 70 -6.78 0.31 -2.46
C CYS A 70 -8.06 -0.47 -2.84
N LYS A 71 -8.40 -0.45 -4.13
CA LYS A 71 -9.57 -1.11 -4.71
C LYS A 71 -10.90 -0.65 -4.10
N ASN A 72 -11.04 0.66 -3.93
CA ASN A 72 -12.26 1.24 -3.37
C ASN A 72 -13.50 0.99 -4.25
N ASP A 73 -13.33 0.83 -5.55
CA ASP A 73 -14.36 0.38 -6.49
C ASP A 73 -14.99 -0.96 -6.04
N VAL A 74 -14.18 -1.90 -5.55
CA VAL A 74 -14.65 -3.20 -5.07
C VAL A 74 -15.60 -3.08 -3.87
N ARG A 75 -15.44 -2.05 -3.03
CA ARG A 75 -16.31 -1.79 -1.87
C ARG A 75 -17.77 -1.52 -2.28
N PHE A 76 -17.98 -0.96 -3.46
CA PHE A 76 -19.31 -0.68 -3.99
C PHE A 76 -19.82 -1.82 -4.87
N ILE A 77 -18.92 -2.44 -5.62
CA ILE A 77 -19.21 -3.62 -6.44
C ILE A 77 -19.72 -4.80 -5.59
N LEU A 78 -19.17 -5.00 -4.37
CA LEU A 78 -19.67 -6.02 -3.43
C LEU A 78 -21.07 -5.73 -2.84
N LYS A 79 -21.69 -4.58 -3.19
CA LYS A 79 -23.08 -4.27 -2.86
C LYS A 79 -24.03 -4.46 -4.04
N ASP A 80 -23.48 -4.72 -5.23
CA ASP A 80 -24.25 -4.99 -6.43
C ASP A 80 -24.54 -6.49 -6.53
N GLU A 81 -25.79 -6.87 -6.26
CA GLU A 81 -26.22 -8.28 -6.28
C GLU A 81 -26.00 -8.96 -7.65
N GLN A 82 -26.13 -8.21 -8.76
CA GLN A 82 -25.91 -8.76 -10.10
C GLN A 82 -24.44 -9.11 -10.31
N TYR A 83 -23.53 -8.23 -9.87
CA TYR A 83 -22.10 -8.48 -9.96
C TYR A 83 -21.67 -9.64 -9.04
N ILE A 84 -22.20 -9.71 -7.82
CA ILE A 84 -21.93 -10.81 -6.89
C ILE A 84 -22.35 -12.15 -7.50
N SER A 85 -23.52 -12.20 -8.17
CA SER A 85 -23.98 -13.39 -8.88
C SER A 85 -23.02 -13.78 -10.00
N TYR A 86 -22.63 -12.81 -10.86
CA TYR A 86 -21.69 -13.05 -11.95
C TYR A 86 -20.34 -13.60 -11.48
N CYS A 87 -19.82 -13.10 -10.36
CA CYS A 87 -18.56 -13.58 -9.79
C CYS A 87 -18.65 -14.94 -9.10
N ARG A 88 -19.83 -15.36 -8.61
CA ARG A 88 -20.01 -16.70 -8.00
C ARG A 88 -20.07 -17.83 -9.01
N GLU A 89 -20.41 -17.51 -10.26
CA GLU A 89 -20.50 -18.47 -11.37
C GLU A 89 -19.16 -18.71 -12.07
N ARG A 90 -18.09 -18.02 -11.65
CA ARG A 90 -16.72 -18.18 -12.15
C ARG A 90 -15.81 -18.77 -11.09
#